data_AF-A0A1V5IK64-F1
#
_entry.id   AF-A0A1V5IK64-F1
#
_cell.length_a   1.000
_cell.length_b   1.000
_cell.length_c   1.000
_cell.angle_alpha   90.00
_cell.angle_beta   90.00
_cell.angle_gamma   90.00
#
_symmetry.space_group_name_H-M   'P 1'
#
loop_
_entity.id
_entity.type
_entity.pdbx_description
1 polymer ?
#
loop_
_entity_poly.entity_id
_entity_poly.type
_entity_poly.pdbx_seq_one_letter_code
_entity_poly.pdbx_strand_id
1 'polypeptide(L)'
;MGSLSIPGQAAGDARGPERGPRLLVVAGFLGSGKTTLVLEIARRLVAASRRVAIIENEIGDVGVDGAALAAEGLQVRELFGGCVCCTLQVGLVDALKELARTYHPDYVIVEPTGIAQPSDLTTTVARYAEWVEDVRVLTLIDAERHEMLVEVIGPMLDGQVAAADVVAVTKVDTVDDGRLAAVLAAVRADDATRPVVEVSAPVGLNVDELFEAVTR
;
A
#
# COMPACT_ATOMS: atom_id res chain seq x y z
N MET A 1 4.02 -4.00 -48.37
CA MET A 1 3.19 -2.91 -47.82
C MET A 1 2.36 -3.51 -46.69
N GLY A 2 2.54 -3.25 -45.40
CA GLY A 2 3.55 -2.56 -44.63
C GLY A 2 3.34 -3.06 -43.20
N SER A 3 4.40 -3.54 -42.54
CA SER A 3 4.37 -3.93 -41.13
C SER A 3 4.16 -2.68 -40.29
N LEU A 4 3.07 -2.64 -39.53
CA LEU A 4 2.80 -1.59 -38.55
C LEU A 4 3.78 -1.74 -37.38
N SER A 5 4.83 -0.93 -37.42
CA SER A 5 5.77 -0.72 -36.33
C SER A 5 5.09 0.08 -35.23
N ILE A 6 5.08 -0.43 -34.00
CA ILE A 6 4.68 0.32 -32.80
C ILE A 6 5.84 1.26 -32.44
N PRO A 7 5.64 2.60 -32.39
CA PRO A 7 6.68 3.53 -31.97
C PRO A 7 6.70 3.63 -30.43
N GLY A 8 7.89 3.53 -29.83
CA GLY A 8 8.11 3.91 -28.42
C GLY A 8 8.63 2.82 -27.47
N GLN A 9 9.57 1.96 -27.90
CA GLN A 9 10.49 1.35 -26.93
C GLN A 9 11.59 2.38 -26.63
N ALA A 10 11.39 3.16 -25.57
CA ALA A 10 12.49 3.90 -24.97
C ALA A 10 13.54 2.87 -24.52
N ALA A 11 14.78 3.05 -24.98
CA ALA A 11 15.92 2.25 -24.57
C ALA A 11 15.99 2.23 -23.04
N GLY A 12 15.82 1.04 -22.45
CA GLY A 12 15.97 0.86 -21.01
C GLY A 12 17.34 1.34 -20.56
N ASP A 13 17.37 2.14 -19.50
CA ASP A 13 18.60 2.54 -18.82
C ASP A 13 19.42 1.26 -18.51
N ALA A 14 20.68 1.25 -18.92
CA ALA A 14 21.60 0.12 -18.79
C ALA A 14 22.03 -0.16 -17.33
N ARG A 15 21.41 0.52 -16.36
CA ARG A 15 21.52 0.23 -14.93
C ARG A 15 20.28 -0.53 -14.47
N GLY A 16 20.29 -1.85 -14.65
CA GLY A 16 19.48 -2.73 -13.81
C GLY A 16 19.85 -2.48 -12.35
N PRO A 17 18.89 -2.46 -11.40
CA PRO A 17 19.25 -2.10 -10.04
C PRO A 17 20.10 -3.22 -9.44
N GLU A 18 21.25 -2.86 -8.86
CA GLU A 18 22.11 -3.78 -8.08
C GLU A 18 21.40 -4.29 -6.80
N ARG A 19 20.16 -3.84 -6.54
CA ARG A 19 19.33 -4.09 -5.35
C ARG A 19 17.87 -4.30 -5.76
N GLY A 20 17.10 -5.10 -5.00
CA GLY A 20 15.66 -5.22 -5.25
C GLY A 20 14.86 -3.98 -4.83
N PRO A 21 13.54 -3.97 -5.13
CA PRO A 21 12.67 -2.86 -4.78
C PRO A 21 12.46 -2.76 -3.28
N ARG A 22 11.99 -1.59 -2.84
CA ARG A 22 11.36 -1.41 -1.52
C ARG A 22 9.88 -1.75 -1.60
N LEU A 23 9.36 -2.41 -0.57
CA LEU A 23 7.97 -2.84 -0.50
C LEU A 23 7.22 -2.00 0.54
N LEU A 24 6.09 -1.41 0.14
CA LEU A 24 5.15 -0.77 1.06
C LEU A 24 3.85 -1.57 1.07
N VAL A 25 3.53 -2.21 2.20
CA VAL A 25 2.25 -2.87 2.42
C VAL A 25 1.27 -1.85 3.01
N VAL A 26 0.15 -1.58 2.33
CA VAL A 26 -0.88 -0.65 2.80
C VAL A 26 -2.10 -1.45 3.26
N ALA A 27 -2.25 -1.62 4.56
CA ALA A 27 -3.28 -2.42 5.19
C ALA A 27 -4.35 -1.55 5.89
N GLY A 28 -5.42 -2.19 6.33
CA GLY A 28 -6.54 -1.56 7.03
C GLY A 28 -7.89 -2.11 6.58
N PHE A 29 -8.89 -2.00 7.43
CA PHE A 29 -10.20 -2.59 7.16
C PHE A 29 -10.87 -2.02 5.89
N LEU A 30 -11.83 -2.76 5.31
CA LEU A 30 -12.50 -2.38 4.08
C LEU A 30 -13.16 -1.00 4.23
N GLY A 31 -12.94 -0.12 3.24
CA GLY A 31 -13.45 1.26 3.23
C GLY A 31 -12.66 2.26 4.09
N SER A 32 -11.49 1.89 4.63
CA SER A 32 -10.61 2.80 5.39
C SER A 32 -9.88 3.84 4.52
N GLY A 33 -9.93 3.71 3.19
CA GLY A 33 -9.29 4.63 2.24
C GLY A 33 -7.95 4.15 1.68
N LYS A 34 -7.64 2.85 1.76
CA LYS A 34 -6.39 2.24 1.29
C LYS A 34 -6.05 2.64 -0.15
N THR A 35 -6.91 2.30 -1.11
CA THR A 35 -6.71 2.59 -2.54
C THR A 35 -6.44 4.07 -2.79
N THR A 36 -7.18 4.97 -2.13
CA THR A 36 -6.95 6.42 -2.24
C THR A 36 -5.53 6.80 -1.80
N LEU A 37 -5.06 6.32 -0.64
CA LEU A 37 -3.71 6.62 -0.15
C LEU A 37 -2.62 5.92 -0.95
N VAL A 38 -2.87 4.70 -1.45
CA VAL A 38 -1.95 4.00 -2.37
C VAL A 38 -1.68 4.88 -3.59
N LEU A 39 -2.72 5.41 -4.23
CA LEU A 39 -2.58 6.27 -5.40
C LEU A 39 -1.88 7.59 -5.08
N GLU A 40 -2.21 8.22 -3.94
CA GLU A 40 -1.56 9.47 -3.51
C GLU A 40 -0.06 9.31 -3.23
N ILE A 41 0.33 8.19 -2.61
CA ILE A 41 1.74 7.85 -2.35
C ILE A 41 2.44 7.53 -3.67
N ALA A 42 1.82 6.75 -4.54
CA ALA A 42 2.40 6.33 -5.81
C ALA A 42 2.69 7.53 -6.72
N ARG A 43 1.75 8.48 -6.83
CA ARG A 43 1.94 9.73 -7.58
C ARG A 43 3.12 10.54 -7.06
N ARG A 44 3.29 10.64 -5.74
CA ARG A 44 4.42 11.35 -5.12
C ARG A 44 5.75 10.65 -5.38
N LEU A 45 5.79 9.32 -5.32
CA LEU A 45 6.97 8.55 -5.70
C LEU A 45 7.36 8.77 -7.17
N VAL A 46 6.38 8.77 -8.09
CA VAL A 46 6.64 9.07 -9.51
C VAL A 46 7.10 10.51 -9.72
N ALA A 47 6.49 11.47 -9.03
CA ALA A 47 6.95 12.87 -9.05
C ALA A 47 8.40 13.00 -8.53
N ALA A 48 8.81 12.13 -7.61
CA ALA A 48 10.19 11.97 -7.14
C ALA A 48 11.07 11.09 -8.08
N SER A 49 10.64 10.88 -9.32
CA SER A 49 11.34 10.10 -10.36
C SER A 49 11.63 8.64 -9.97
N ARG A 50 10.75 8.03 -9.16
CA ARG A 50 10.81 6.60 -8.83
C ARG A 50 9.94 5.79 -9.79
N ARG A 51 10.41 4.60 -10.16
CA ARG A 51 9.60 3.58 -10.84
C ARG A 51 8.76 2.85 -9.80
N VAL A 52 7.45 2.90 -9.96
CA VAL A 52 6.50 2.37 -8.98
C VAL A 52 5.62 1.31 -9.63
N ALA A 53 5.52 0.17 -8.96
CA ALA A 53 4.52 -0.84 -9.27
C ALA A 53 3.49 -0.93 -8.15
N ILE A 54 2.21 -1.10 -8.50
CA ILE A 54 1.14 -1.36 -7.53
C ILE A 54 0.66 -2.80 -7.74
N ILE A 55 0.48 -3.53 -6.64
CA ILE A 55 -0.07 -4.87 -6.55
C ILE A 55 -1.36 -4.79 -5.73
N GLU A 56 -2.51 -4.93 -6.38
CA GLU A 56 -3.82 -4.81 -5.74
C GLU A 56 -4.55 -6.16 -5.71
N ASN A 57 -5.16 -6.49 -4.56
CA ASN A 57 -5.88 -7.75 -4.36
C ASN A 57 -7.28 -7.58 -3.74
N GLU A 58 -7.81 -6.35 -3.63
CA GLU A 58 -9.18 -6.12 -3.15
C GLU A 58 -10.17 -6.17 -4.33
N ILE A 59 -11.13 -7.09 -4.29
CA ILE A 59 -12.19 -7.21 -5.30
C ILE A 59 -13.28 -6.19 -4.94
N GLY A 60 -13.37 -5.07 -5.66
CA GLY A 60 -14.53 -4.18 -5.54
C GLY A 60 -14.31 -2.71 -5.92
N ASP A 61 -14.86 -2.33 -7.08
CA ASP A 61 -15.51 -1.05 -7.40
C ASP A 61 -14.72 0.27 -7.54
N VAL A 62 -13.41 0.29 -7.29
CA VAL A 62 -12.56 1.34 -7.89
C VAL A 62 -11.66 0.64 -8.89
N GLY A 63 -12.18 0.47 -10.11
CA GLY A 63 -11.36 0.09 -11.25
C GLY A 63 -10.28 1.14 -11.41
N VAL A 64 -9.12 0.89 -10.80
CA VAL A 64 -7.93 1.67 -11.01
C VAL A 64 -7.61 1.52 -12.49
N ASP A 65 -7.97 2.52 -13.31
CA ASP A 65 -7.75 2.46 -14.74
C ASP A 65 -6.23 2.43 -14.99
N GLY A 66 -5.70 1.22 -15.13
CA GLY A 66 -4.29 0.97 -15.33
C GLY A 66 -3.75 1.69 -16.56
N ALA A 67 -4.59 2.03 -17.55
CA ALA A 67 -4.18 2.82 -18.70
C ALA A 67 -4.05 4.31 -18.36
N ALA A 68 -4.97 4.86 -17.57
CA ALA A 68 -4.88 6.24 -17.08
C ALA A 68 -3.66 6.43 -16.18
N LEU A 69 -3.41 5.48 -15.27
CA LEU A 69 -2.24 5.53 -14.40
C LEU A 69 -0.92 5.29 -15.14
N ALA A 70 -0.92 4.45 -16.20
CA ALA A 70 0.24 4.32 -17.07
C ALA A 70 0.64 5.63 -17.74
N ALA A 71 -0.32 6.50 -18.07
CA ALA A 71 -0.04 7.83 -18.59
C ALA A 71 0.61 8.75 -17.53
N GLU A 72 0.37 8.49 -16.24
CA GLU A 72 1.03 9.15 -15.10
C GLU A 72 2.39 8.51 -14.75
N GLY A 73 2.86 7.52 -15.51
CA GLY A 73 4.14 6.82 -15.27
C GLY A 73 4.06 5.66 -14.26
N LEU A 74 2.86 5.34 -13.78
CA LEU A 74 2.61 4.24 -12.85
C LEU A 74 2.39 2.92 -13.60
N GLN A 75 2.97 1.82 -13.12
CA GLN A 75 2.58 0.49 -13.59
C GLN A 75 1.70 -0.19 -12.54
N VAL A 76 0.41 -0.34 -12.85
CA VAL A 76 -0.52 -1.07 -11.97
C VAL A 76 -0.68 -2.49 -12.48
N ARG A 77 -0.44 -3.47 -11.59
CA ARG A 77 -0.69 -4.88 -11.84
C ARG A 77 -1.72 -5.38 -10.84
N GLU A 78 -2.86 -5.81 -11.34
CA GLU A 78 -3.85 -6.55 -10.56
C GLU A 78 -3.34 -7.97 -10.31
N LEU A 79 -3.41 -8.45 -9.06
CA LEU A 79 -3.24 -9.87 -8.79
C LEU A 79 -4.52 -10.61 -9.14
N PHE A 80 -4.53 -11.27 -10.29
CA PHE A 80 -5.56 -12.26 -10.58
C PHE A 80 -5.28 -13.55 -9.80
N GLY A 81 -5.67 -13.55 -8.52
CA GLY A 81 -5.61 -14.71 -7.64
C GLY A 81 -6.98 -14.99 -7.03
N GLY A 82 -7.76 -15.89 -7.64
CA GLY A 82 -9.10 -16.26 -7.19
C GLY A 82 -9.18 -16.55 -5.68
N CYS A 83 -10.31 -16.14 -5.08
CA CYS A 83 -10.62 -16.31 -3.66
C CYS A 83 -10.36 -17.73 -3.17
N VAL A 84 -9.28 -17.93 -2.43
CA VAL A 84 -9.13 -18.75 -1.21
C VAL A 84 -7.83 -18.23 -0.60
N CYS A 85 -7.81 -17.91 0.69
CA CYS A 85 -6.73 -17.30 1.47
C CYS A 85 -5.29 -17.89 1.36
N CYS A 86 -5.05 -18.91 0.52
CA CYS A 86 -3.75 -19.53 0.26
C CYS A 86 -3.04 -19.02 -1.03
N THR A 87 -3.77 -18.39 -1.97
CA THR A 87 -3.22 -17.96 -3.27
C THR A 87 -2.53 -16.61 -3.23
N LEU A 88 -2.84 -15.76 -2.24
CA LEU A 88 -2.27 -14.41 -2.13
C LEU A 88 -0.76 -14.42 -1.88
N GLN A 89 -0.28 -15.28 -0.97
CA GLN A 89 1.14 -15.34 -0.61
C GLN A 89 2.00 -15.87 -1.77
N VAL A 90 1.55 -16.94 -2.44
CA VAL A 90 2.25 -17.51 -3.60
C VAL A 90 2.18 -16.53 -4.78
N GLY A 91 1.01 -15.93 -5.03
CA GLY A 91 0.83 -14.93 -6.08
C GLY A 91 1.67 -13.67 -5.87
N LEU A 92 1.82 -13.20 -4.62
CA LEU A 92 2.64 -12.05 -4.28
C LEU A 92 4.11 -12.27 -4.66
N VAL A 93 4.70 -13.41 -4.28
CA VAL A 93 6.11 -13.70 -4.56
C VAL A 93 6.37 -13.79 -6.06
N ASP A 94 5.47 -14.44 -6.80
CA ASP A 94 5.61 -14.57 -8.25
C ASP A 94 5.42 -13.24 -8.98
N ALA A 95 4.46 -12.41 -8.56
CA ALA A 95 4.29 -11.06 -9.07
C ALA A 95 5.50 -10.16 -8.81
N LEU A 96 6.07 -10.23 -7.59
CA LEU A 96 7.32 -9.53 -7.26
C LEU A 96 8.45 -9.95 -8.20
N LYS A 97 8.65 -11.26 -8.42
CA LYS A 97 9.68 -11.78 -9.35
C LYS A 97 9.45 -11.31 -10.78
N GLU A 98 8.21 -11.29 -11.24
CA GLU A 98 7.88 -10.82 -12.59
C GLU A 98 8.16 -9.32 -12.75
N LEU A 99 7.75 -8.50 -11.79
CA LEU A 99 8.02 -7.06 -11.77
C LEU A 99 9.52 -6.78 -11.75
N ALA A 100 10.28 -7.51 -10.93
CA ALA A 100 11.73 -7.39 -10.87
C ALA A 100 12.43 -7.75 -12.19
N ARG A 101 11.84 -8.63 -13.01
CA ARG A 101 12.39 -9.03 -14.31
C ARG A 101 11.97 -8.11 -15.46
N THR A 102 10.78 -7.53 -15.39
CA THR A 102 10.16 -6.87 -16.55
C THR A 102 10.11 -5.34 -16.42
N TYR A 103 9.97 -4.83 -15.20
CA TYR A 103 9.78 -3.40 -14.94
C TYR A 103 10.92 -2.79 -14.11
N HIS A 104 11.57 -3.61 -13.27
CA HIS A 104 12.62 -3.19 -12.35
C HIS A 104 12.19 -2.01 -11.47
N PRO A 105 11.10 -2.12 -10.69
CA PRO A 105 10.62 -1.00 -9.87
C PRO A 105 11.64 -0.61 -8.78
N ASP A 106 11.62 0.66 -8.38
CA ASP A 106 12.28 1.11 -7.16
C ASP A 106 11.38 0.87 -5.93
N TYR A 107 10.06 1.01 -6.12
CA TYR A 107 9.04 0.75 -5.10
C TYR A 107 7.95 -0.18 -5.64
N VAL A 108 7.51 -1.10 -4.79
CA VAL A 108 6.28 -1.87 -4.98
C VAL A 108 5.32 -1.53 -3.84
N ILE A 109 4.10 -1.11 -4.15
CA ILE A 109 3.04 -0.89 -3.16
C ILE A 109 2.07 -2.06 -3.25
N VAL A 110 1.79 -2.71 -2.12
CA VAL A 110 0.86 -3.84 -2.04
C VAL A 110 -0.36 -3.42 -1.24
N GLU A 111 -1.53 -3.50 -1.86
CA GLU A 111 -2.83 -3.37 -1.21
C GLU A 111 -3.48 -4.76 -1.08
N PRO A 112 -3.34 -5.42 0.08
CA PRO A 112 -4.07 -6.65 0.35
C PRO A 112 -5.54 -6.35 0.66
N THR A 113 -6.37 -7.39 0.74
CA THR A 113 -7.77 -7.24 1.16
C THR A 113 -7.84 -6.66 2.58
N GLY A 114 -8.90 -5.91 2.88
CA GLY A 114 -9.03 -5.26 4.19
C GLY A 114 -9.10 -6.19 5.42
N ILE A 115 -9.23 -7.50 5.22
CA ILE A 115 -9.18 -8.52 6.30
C ILE A 115 -7.82 -9.23 6.39
N ALA A 116 -6.89 -8.97 5.48
CA ALA A 116 -5.57 -9.58 5.51
C ALA A 116 -4.76 -9.05 6.70
N GLN A 117 -3.95 -9.94 7.29
CA GLN A 117 -2.98 -9.57 8.32
C GLN A 117 -1.65 -9.21 7.65
N PRO A 118 -1.09 -8.01 7.88
CA PRO A 118 0.17 -7.59 7.27
C PRO A 118 1.33 -8.50 7.63
N SER A 119 1.32 -9.06 8.85
CA SER A 119 2.30 -10.02 9.33
C SER A 119 2.47 -11.24 8.42
N ASP A 120 1.37 -11.68 7.80
CA ASP A 120 1.39 -12.85 6.91
C ASP A 120 2.12 -12.51 5.60
N LEU A 121 2.01 -11.27 5.13
CA LEU A 121 2.70 -10.78 3.93
C LEU A 121 4.18 -10.54 4.23
N THR A 122 4.51 -9.85 5.31
CA THR A 122 5.90 -9.56 5.68
C THR A 122 6.67 -10.86 5.94
N THR A 123 6.07 -11.83 6.63
CA THR A 123 6.64 -13.18 6.81
C THR A 123 6.89 -13.89 5.49
N THR A 124 5.95 -13.80 4.54
CA THR A 124 6.09 -14.41 3.21
C THR A 124 7.26 -13.79 2.45
N VAL A 125 7.33 -12.46 2.43
CA VAL A 125 8.39 -11.72 1.72
C VAL A 125 9.75 -12.02 2.33
N ALA A 126 9.87 -11.97 3.66
CA ALA A 126 11.11 -12.30 4.37
C ALA A 126 11.60 -13.72 4.07
N ARG A 127 10.68 -14.67 3.83
CA ARG A 127 11.02 -16.08 3.59
C ARG A 127 11.33 -16.41 2.13
N TYR A 128 10.64 -15.77 1.19
CA TYR A 128 10.64 -16.20 -0.21
C TYR A 128 11.07 -15.10 -1.21
N ALA A 129 11.31 -13.88 -0.72
CA ALA A 129 11.72 -12.74 -1.52
C ALA A 129 12.81 -11.92 -0.80
N GLU A 130 13.84 -12.60 -0.29
CA GLU A 130 15.00 -12.01 0.43
C GLU A 130 15.77 -10.93 -0.37
N TRP A 131 15.51 -10.83 -1.68
CA TRP A 131 16.09 -9.83 -2.56
C TRP A 131 15.38 -8.47 -2.52
N VAL A 132 14.20 -8.38 -1.90
CA VAL A 132 13.51 -7.11 -1.59
C VAL A 132 14.36 -6.34 -0.57
N GLU A 133 14.64 -5.07 -0.84
CA GLU A 133 15.59 -4.28 -0.03
C GLU A 133 15.04 -3.96 1.36
N ASP A 134 13.76 -3.59 1.42
CA ASP A 134 13.08 -3.15 2.63
C ASP A 134 11.59 -3.46 2.54
N VAL A 135 10.95 -3.73 3.67
CA VAL A 135 9.50 -3.94 3.77
C VAL A 135 8.97 -3.05 4.87
N ARG A 136 8.07 -2.14 4.49
CA ARG A 136 7.37 -1.26 5.43
C ARG A 136 5.87 -1.51 5.40
N VAL A 137 5.24 -1.44 6.56
CA VAL A 137 3.80 -1.61 6.74
C VAL A 137 3.17 -0.30 7.18
N LEU A 138 2.24 0.19 6.36
CA LEU A 138 1.31 1.26 6.68
C LEU A 138 -0.05 0.63 7.01
N THR A 139 -0.58 0.89 8.22
CA THR A 139 -1.94 0.46 8.59
C THR A 139 -2.87 1.68 8.69
N LEU A 140 -4.02 1.62 8.03
CA LEU A 140 -5.06 2.64 8.09
C LEU A 140 -6.12 2.27 9.13
N ILE A 141 -6.42 3.24 10.00
CA ILE A 141 -7.48 3.18 11.00
C ILE A 141 -8.52 4.24 10.70
N ASP A 142 -9.73 3.80 10.36
CA ASP A 142 -10.86 4.67 10.04
C ASP A 142 -11.44 5.30 11.32
N ALA A 143 -11.24 6.61 11.53
CA ALA A 143 -11.71 7.31 12.72
C ALA A 143 -13.25 7.31 12.87
N GLU A 144 -13.96 7.39 11.74
CA GLU A 144 -15.42 7.41 11.67
C GLU A 144 -16.04 6.06 12.07
N ARG A 145 -15.32 4.96 11.89
CA ARG A 145 -15.83 3.61 12.19
C ARG A 145 -15.08 2.89 13.30
N HIS A 146 -14.02 3.47 13.86
CA HIS A 146 -13.13 2.84 14.83
C HIS A 146 -13.86 2.13 15.98
N GLU A 147 -14.75 2.83 16.70
CA GLU A 147 -15.48 2.27 17.85
C GLU A 147 -16.26 1.00 17.49
N MET A 148 -17.06 1.06 16.43
CA MET A 148 -17.82 -0.09 15.94
C MET A 148 -16.90 -1.22 15.47
N LEU A 149 -15.80 -0.90 14.78
CA LEU A 149 -14.87 -1.93 14.31
C LEU A 149 -14.11 -2.59 15.47
N VAL A 150 -13.76 -1.85 16.53
CA VAL A 150 -13.17 -2.44 17.74
C VAL A 150 -14.12 -3.45 18.39
N GLU A 151 -15.41 -3.14 18.47
CA GLU A 151 -16.42 -4.07 19.01
C GLU A 151 -16.57 -5.36 18.18
N VAL A 152 -16.54 -5.25 16.85
CA VAL A 152 -16.86 -6.37 15.96
C VAL A 152 -15.62 -7.19 15.56
N ILE A 153 -14.48 -6.53 15.36
CA ILE A 153 -13.26 -7.10 14.79
C ILE A 153 -11.99 -6.67 15.54
N GLY A 154 -12.10 -6.26 16.82
CA GLY A 154 -10.99 -5.77 17.64
C GLY A 154 -9.68 -6.56 17.52
N PRO A 155 -9.66 -7.90 17.74
CA PRO A 155 -8.43 -8.68 17.63
C PRO A 155 -7.74 -8.61 16.25
N MET A 156 -8.53 -8.42 15.19
CA MET A 156 -8.00 -8.28 13.83
C MET A 156 -7.41 -6.89 13.61
N LEU A 157 -8.04 -5.84 14.14
CA LEU A 157 -7.49 -4.48 14.13
C LEU A 157 -6.19 -4.42 14.95
N ASP A 158 -6.18 -5.02 16.14
CA ASP A 158 -5.00 -5.08 17.00
C ASP A 158 -3.84 -5.75 16.28
N GLY A 159 -4.08 -6.86 15.56
CA GLY A 159 -3.06 -7.51 14.74
C GLY A 159 -2.55 -6.64 13.58
N GLN A 160 -3.43 -5.90 12.91
CA GLN A 160 -3.05 -4.95 11.86
C GLN A 160 -2.23 -3.78 12.40
N VAL A 161 -2.60 -3.26 13.58
CA VAL A 161 -1.88 -2.21 14.29
C VAL A 161 -0.53 -2.75 14.74
N ALA A 162 -0.46 -3.86 15.46
CA ALA A 162 0.79 -4.41 15.96
C ALA A 162 1.83 -4.72 14.87
N ALA A 163 1.39 -5.01 13.65
CA ALA A 163 2.27 -5.25 12.50
C ALA A 163 2.71 -3.99 11.75
N ALA A 164 2.22 -2.80 12.13
CA ALA A 164 2.45 -1.57 11.40
C ALA A 164 3.73 -0.84 11.83
N ASP A 165 4.52 -0.36 10.87
CA ASP A 165 5.60 0.59 11.11
C ASP A 165 5.08 2.03 11.23
N VAL A 166 4.00 2.34 10.52
CA VAL A 166 3.29 3.63 10.55
C VAL A 166 1.80 3.37 10.60
N VAL A 167 1.08 4.12 11.43
CA VAL A 167 -0.39 4.11 11.43
C VAL A 167 -0.91 5.44 10.87
N ALA A 168 -1.82 5.36 9.90
CA ALA A 168 -2.60 6.50 9.46
C ALA A 168 -3.99 6.42 10.08
N VAL A 169 -4.37 7.40 10.90
CA VAL A 169 -5.77 7.57 11.33
C VAL A 169 -6.47 8.37 10.25
N THR A 170 -7.35 7.73 9.48
CA THR A 170 -7.99 8.32 8.30
C THR A 170 -9.38 8.88 8.61
N LYS A 171 -9.87 9.75 7.71
CA LYS A 171 -11.19 10.41 7.81
C LYS A 171 -11.33 11.27 9.06
N VAL A 172 -10.24 11.90 9.48
CA VAL A 172 -10.24 12.77 10.65
C VAL A 172 -11.13 14.01 10.46
N ASP A 173 -11.44 14.36 9.21
CA ASP A 173 -12.37 15.44 8.86
C ASP A 173 -13.85 15.11 9.13
N THR A 174 -14.17 13.83 9.38
CA THR A 174 -15.56 13.38 9.59
C THR A 174 -15.89 13.11 11.07
N VAL A 175 -14.98 13.42 11.99
CA VAL A 175 -15.13 13.19 13.43
C VAL A 175 -14.81 14.45 14.23
N ASP A 176 -15.38 14.57 15.42
CA ASP A 176 -15.03 15.65 16.35
C ASP A 176 -13.72 15.36 17.10
N ASP A 177 -13.16 16.41 17.72
CA ASP A 177 -11.89 16.35 18.46
C ASP A 177 -11.90 15.29 19.59
N GLY A 178 -13.04 15.08 20.24
CA GLY A 178 -13.17 14.13 21.34
C GLY A 178 -13.05 12.69 20.84
N ARG A 179 -13.74 12.38 19.75
CA ARG A 179 -13.67 11.10 19.08
C ARG A 179 -12.28 10.85 18.50
N LEU A 180 -11.70 11.84 17.83
CA LEU A 180 -10.34 11.73 17.29
C LEU A 180 -9.31 11.45 18.39
N ALA A 181 -9.39 12.18 19.52
CA ALA A 181 -8.51 11.95 20.67
C ALA A 181 -8.64 10.54 21.24
N ALA A 182 -9.86 9.99 21.30
CA ALA A 182 -10.09 8.62 21.77
C ALA A 182 -9.47 7.57 20.83
N VAL A 183 -9.60 7.75 19.51
CA VAL A 183 -8.98 6.86 18.50
C VAL A 183 -7.45 6.92 18.61
N LEU A 184 -6.87 8.12 18.66
CA LEU A 184 -5.43 8.30 18.79
C LEU A 184 -4.88 7.68 20.09
N ALA A 185 -5.61 7.83 21.20
CA ALA A 185 -5.23 7.21 22.47
C ALA A 185 -5.25 5.67 22.38
N ALA A 186 -6.26 5.09 21.74
CA ALA A 186 -6.35 3.64 21.54
C ALA A 186 -5.20 3.11 20.67
N VAL A 187 -4.93 3.75 19.52
CA VAL A 187 -3.85 3.35 18.62
C VAL A 187 -2.47 3.46 19.29
N ARG A 188 -2.22 4.52 20.05
CA ARG A 188 -0.95 4.74 20.75
C ARG A 188 -0.76 3.86 21.99
N ALA A 189 -1.83 3.20 22.48
CA ALA A 189 -1.73 2.31 23.63
C ALA A 189 -0.92 1.04 23.32
N ASP A 190 -0.88 0.62 22.06
CA ASP A 190 -0.10 -0.53 21.59
C ASP A 190 1.41 -0.20 21.52
N ASP A 191 1.76 0.91 20.86
CA ASP A 191 3.13 1.43 20.84
C ASP A 191 3.12 2.97 20.74
N ALA A 192 3.55 3.63 21.80
CA ALA A 192 3.59 5.09 21.88
C ALA A 192 4.73 5.73 21.08
N THR A 193 5.72 4.94 20.62
CA THR A 193 6.89 5.43 19.86
C THR A 193 6.68 5.40 18.36
N ARG A 194 5.72 4.61 17.89
CA ARG A 194 5.39 4.46 16.49
C ARG A 194 4.77 5.72 15.91
N PRO A 195 5.15 6.12 14.68
CA PRO A 195 4.50 7.21 13.98
C PRO A 195 3.00 6.95 13.79
N VAL A 196 2.19 7.89 14.27
CA VAL A 196 0.74 7.93 14.03
C VAL A 196 0.42 9.26 13.37
N VAL A 197 -0.06 9.21 12.14
CA VAL A 197 -0.38 10.40 11.33
C VAL A 197 -1.89 10.51 11.16
N GLU A 198 -2.44 11.69 11.47
CA GLU A 198 -3.84 12.02 11.24
C GLU A 198 -4.02 12.44 9.79
N VAL A 199 -4.90 11.80 9.02
CA VAL A 199 -4.94 11.97 7.56
C VAL A 199 -6.37 12.16 7.06
N SER A 200 -6.53 13.10 6.13
CA SER A 200 -7.72 13.17 5.28
C SER A 200 -7.32 13.48 3.85
N ALA A 201 -7.40 12.47 2.98
CA ALA A 201 -7.11 12.62 1.56
C ALA A 201 -8.07 13.60 0.85
N PRO A 202 -9.41 13.59 1.09
CA PRO A 202 -10.33 14.52 0.45
C PRO A 202 -10.00 16.01 0.66
N VAL A 203 -9.48 16.37 1.84
CA VAL A 203 -9.07 17.76 2.15
C VAL A 203 -7.55 17.98 2.11
N GLY A 204 -6.78 16.97 1.70
CA GLY A 204 -5.31 17.04 1.62
C GLY A 204 -4.59 17.16 2.96
N LEU A 205 -5.25 16.84 4.08
CA LEU A 205 -4.67 16.98 5.41
C LEU A 205 -3.58 15.91 5.64
N ASN A 206 -2.36 16.38 5.93
CA ASN A 206 -1.16 15.60 6.29
C ASN A 206 -0.79 14.46 5.33
N VAL A 207 -1.24 14.51 4.07
CA VAL A 207 -0.88 13.49 3.06
C VAL A 207 0.62 13.48 2.78
N ASP A 208 1.26 14.66 2.75
CA ASP A 208 2.70 14.78 2.57
C ASP A 208 3.48 14.30 3.80
N GLU A 209 2.98 14.54 5.01
CA GLU A 209 3.57 14.03 6.24
C GLU A 209 3.52 12.50 6.28
N LEU A 210 2.39 11.91 5.89
CA LEU A 210 2.25 10.46 5.76
C LEU A 210 3.25 9.91 4.75
N PHE A 211 3.34 10.52 3.56
CA PHE A 211 4.28 10.13 2.52
C PHE A 211 5.73 10.11 3.04
N GLU A 212 6.15 11.16 3.73
CA GLU A 212 7.46 11.23 4.36
C GLU A 212 7.66 10.12 5.41
N ALA A 213 6.67 9.86 6.25
CA ALA A 213 6.75 8.81 7.27
C ALA A 213 6.95 7.41 6.65
N VAL A 214 6.29 7.10 5.53
CA VAL A 214 6.34 5.77 4.91
C VAL A 214 7.46 5.58 3.90
N THR A 215 8.14 6.65 3.47
CA THR A 215 9.21 6.55 2.45
C THR A 215 10.63 6.77 2.96
N ARG A 216 10.78 7.26 4.20
CA ARG A 216 12.08 7.50 4.86
C ARG A 216 12.95 6.27 5.05
#